data_AF-A0A0F9UZF6-F1
#
_entry.id   AF-A0A0F9UZF6-F1
#
_cell.length_a   1.000
_cell.length_b   1.000
_cell.length_c   1.000
_cell.angle_alpha   90.00
_cell.angle_beta   90.00
_cell.angle_gamma   90.00
#
_symmetry.space_group_name_H-M   'P 1'
#
loop_
_entity.id
_entity.type
_entity.pdbx_description
1 polymer ?
#
loop_
_entity_poly.entity_id
_entity_poly.type
_entity_poly.pdbx_seq_one_letter_code
_entity_poly.pdbx_strand_id
1 'polypeptide(L)'
;MSRWVFLVPVLVLAGAACLVYWLLSQRDSAPREQCQGMLDIPTYLLLDREYLVFIGVPPSHPSRWTRVIRLDGDDLVDVHDHRYVLGDVSAAIVAYPNGEILEEVRAFRPFPDGIDYIQDALETIRDVLDVDQLSTGRDYVKVEHTDYRSAEDGRLVYLTTVTNIGSERIRVLKLGGYLLIDGEWTLHTITGGYFTAEQFRSWYAVEGDGWISPGETVSDPDNFGNRGALWAYFCETESGVRFVAGAKVN
;
A
#
# COMPACT_ATOMS: atom_id res chain seq x y z
N MET A 1 -14.25 53.12 40.39
CA MET A 1 -14.04 53.17 38.92
C MET A 1 -12.85 52.27 38.59
N SER A 2 -13.13 51.04 38.17
CA SER A 2 -12.14 49.99 37.89
C SER A 2 -12.00 49.83 36.37
N ARG A 3 -10.78 49.98 35.84
CA ARG A 3 -10.43 49.69 34.44
C ARG A 3 -9.22 48.76 34.45
N TRP A 4 -9.47 47.46 34.58
CA TRP A 4 -8.48 46.39 34.40
C TRP A 4 -9.16 45.14 33.87
N VAL A 5 -9.49 45.11 32.57
CA VAL A 5 -9.74 43.89 31.80
C VAL A 5 -9.39 44.24 30.34
N PHE A 6 -8.92 43.27 29.55
CA PHE A 6 -8.60 43.35 28.11
C PHE A 6 -7.15 43.70 27.74
N LEU A 7 -6.16 42.90 28.16
CA LEU A 7 -4.87 42.83 27.44
C LEU A 7 -4.22 41.43 27.42
N VAL A 8 -4.91 40.39 27.91
CA VAL A 8 -4.38 39.02 28.00
C VAL A 8 -4.65 38.12 26.78
N PRO A 9 -5.70 38.27 25.93
CA PRO A 9 -5.94 37.29 24.87
C PRO A 9 -5.03 37.42 23.63
N VAL A 10 -4.39 38.57 23.41
CA VAL A 10 -3.67 38.84 22.14
C VAL A 10 -2.25 38.24 22.15
N LEU A 11 -1.60 38.16 23.31
CA LEU A 11 -0.23 37.62 23.42
C LEU A 11 -0.19 36.08 23.32
N VAL A 12 -1.26 35.39 23.72
CA VAL A 12 -1.35 33.92 23.63
C VAL A 12 -1.53 33.44 22.18
N LEU A 13 -2.26 34.21 21.35
CA LEU A 13 -2.48 33.87 19.95
C LEU A 13 -1.25 34.09 19.07
N ALA A 14 -0.44 35.12 19.34
CA ALA A 14 0.81 35.35 18.62
C ALA A 14 1.87 34.26 18.91
N GLY A 15 1.96 33.80 20.15
CA GLY A 15 2.85 32.70 20.54
C GLY A 15 2.50 31.36 19.89
N ALA A 16 1.20 31.04 19.80
CA ALA A 16 0.72 29.82 19.16
C ALA A 16 0.99 29.82 17.64
N ALA A 17 0.80 30.95 16.96
CA ALA A 17 1.08 31.08 15.53
C ALA A 17 2.57 30.94 15.20
N CYS A 18 3.46 31.51 16.02
CA CYS A 18 4.91 31.34 15.86
C CYS A 18 5.37 29.91 16.15
N LEU A 19 4.77 29.21 17.12
CA LEU A 19 5.09 27.81 17.41
C LEU A 19 4.62 26.88 16.27
N VAL A 20 3.43 27.11 15.71
CA VAL A 20 2.93 26.35 14.55
C VAL A 20 3.78 26.64 13.31
N TYR A 21 4.12 27.90 13.04
CA TYR A 21 5.03 28.24 11.92
C TYR A 21 6.43 27.63 12.12
N TRP A 22 6.96 27.65 13.34
CA TRP A 22 8.25 27.02 13.66
C TRP A 22 8.20 25.50 13.49
N LEU A 23 7.16 24.83 14.01
CA LEU A 23 6.95 23.38 13.82
C LEU A 23 6.75 23.00 12.35
N LEU A 24 6.06 23.83 11.57
CA LEU A 24 5.90 23.64 10.12
C LEU A 24 7.21 23.90 9.37
N SER A 25 8.03 24.87 9.79
CA SER A 25 9.34 25.16 9.18
C SER A 25 10.42 24.13 9.53
N GLN A 26 10.31 23.47 10.68
CA GLN A 26 11.17 22.34 11.07
C GLN A 26 10.86 21.08 10.24
N ARG A 27 9.69 21.00 9.60
CA ARG A 27 9.33 19.91 8.69
C ARG A 27 10.12 19.95 7.38
N ASP A 28 10.62 21.12 6.98
CA ASP A 28 11.36 21.33 5.72
C ASP A 28 12.89 21.42 5.92
N SER A 29 13.41 21.26 7.14
CA SER A 29 14.82 21.55 7.47
C SER A 29 15.49 20.50 8.36
N ALA A 30 15.14 19.23 8.21
CA ALA A 30 15.99 18.15 8.73
C ALA A 30 17.26 18.04 7.84
N PRO A 31 18.47 17.97 8.43
CA PRO A 31 19.70 17.83 7.67
C PRO A 31 19.67 16.55 6.82
N ARG A 32 20.14 16.67 5.58
CA ARG A 32 20.30 15.59 4.59
C ARG A 32 21.28 14.54 5.08
N GLU A 33 20.84 13.66 5.97
CA GLU A 33 21.38 12.31 5.99
C GLU A 33 21.02 11.67 4.65
N GLN A 34 22.04 11.10 3.99
CA GLN A 34 21.85 10.33 2.78
C GLN A 34 20.72 9.33 3.02
N CYS A 35 19.62 9.47 2.28
CA CYS A 35 18.55 8.47 2.24
C CYS A 35 19.16 7.16 1.70
N GLN A 36 19.75 6.37 2.59
CA GLN A 36 19.93 4.93 2.42
C GLN A 36 18.54 4.34 2.55
N GLY A 37 17.86 4.43 1.41
CA GLY A 37 16.48 4.12 1.14
C GLY A 37 16.25 4.00 -0.33
N MET A 38 17.07 3.14 -0.92
CA MET A 38 17.03 2.91 -2.35
C MET A 38 15.97 1.83 -2.59
N LEU A 39 14.83 2.28 -3.11
CA LEU A 39 13.86 1.43 -3.79
C LEU A 39 14.59 0.34 -4.59
N ASP A 40 14.29 -0.92 -4.30
CA ASP A 40 14.88 -2.05 -5.01
C ASP A 40 14.19 -2.26 -6.37
N ILE A 41 14.44 -1.31 -7.29
CA ILE A 41 13.94 -1.34 -8.67
C ILE A 41 14.23 -2.69 -9.34
N PRO A 42 15.45 -3.27 -9.24
CA PRO A 42 15.72 -4.61 -9.78
C PRO A 42 14.72 -5.66 -9.33
N THR A 43 14.39 -5.72 -8.04
CA THR A 43 13.42 -6.68 -7.52
C THR A 43 12.07 -6.54 -8.24
N TYR A 44 11.52 -5.33 -8.34
CA TYR A 44 10.21 -5.11 -8.99
C TYR A 44 10.21 -5.43 -10.49
N LEU A 45 11.33 -5.26 -11.19
CA LEU A 45 11.47 -5.60 -12.62
C LEU A 45 11.72 -7.09 -12.87
N LEU A 46 12.24 -7.82 -11.88
CA LEU A 46 12.57 -9.25 -11.98
C LEU A 46 11.48 -10.16 -11.43
N LEU A 47 10.58 -9.63 -10.60
CA LEU A 47 9.36 -10.32 -10.22
C LEU A 47 8.51 -10.55 -11.47
N ASP A 48 8.00 -11.76 -11.63
CA ASP A 48 7.06 -12.13 -12.71
C ASP A 48 5.67 -11.53 -12.41
N ARG A 49 5.62 -10.20 -12.40
CA ARG A 49 4.47 -9.37 -12.07
C ARG A 49 4.46 -8.13 -12.94
N GLU A 50 3.26 -7.63 -13.23
CA GLU A 50 3.07 -6.45 -14.08
C GLU A 50 3.23 -5.12 -13.31
N TYR A 51 4.22 -5.00 -12.41
CA TYR A 51 4.49 -3.72 -11.76
C TYR A 51 4.82 -2.64 -12.79
N LEU A 52 4.36 -1.43 -12.52
CA LEU A 52 4.66 -0.25 -13.32
C LEU A 52 5.80 0.51 -12.66
N VAL A 53 6.98 0.43 -13.26
CA VAL A 53 8.18 1.10 -12.75
C VAL A 53 8.45 2.36 -13.57
N PHE A 54 8.57 3.50 -12.90
CA PHE A 54 8.92 4.77 -13.51
C PHE A 54 10.15 5.36 -12.84
N ILE A 55 10.98 6.04 -13.64
CA ILE A 55 12.10 6.83 -13.13
C ILE A 55 12.00 8.28 -13.60
N GLY A 56 12.55 9.18 -12.79
CA GLY A 56 12.70 10.58 -13.15
C GLY A 56 13.83 10.78 -14.16
N VAL A 57 13.58 11.55 -15.21
CA VAL A 57 14.54 11.85 -16.27
C VAL A 57 14.73 13.38 -16.38
N PRO A 58 15.97 13.89 -16.49
CA PRO A 58 17.24 13.14 -16.36
C PRO A 58 17.44 12.58 -14.93
N PRO A 59 18.12 11.43 -14.76
CA PRO A 59 18.22 10.72 -13.47
C PRO A 59 18.67 11.58 -12.27
N SER A 60 19.62 12.50 -12.49
CA SER A 60 20.18 13.35 -11.44
C SER A 60 19.39 14.64 -11.15
N HIS A 61 18.54 15.08 -12.08
CA HIS A 61 17.76 16.32 -11.99
C HIS A 61 16.38 16.10 -12.64
N PRO A 62 15.55 15.25 -12.04
CA PRO A 62 14.38 14.73 -12.71
C PRO A 62 13.34 15.83 -12.95
N SER A 63 12.82 15.90 -14.17
CA SER A 63 11.81 16.89 -14.57
C SER A 63 10.64 16.27 -15.33
N ARG A 64 10.74 14.99 -15.70
CA ARG A 64 9.69 14.20 -16.34
C ARG A 64 9.85 12.73 -15.97
N TRP A 65 8.79 11.95 -16.13
CA TRP A 65 8.83 10.51 -15.92
C TRP A 65 9.08 9.75 -17.23
N THR A 66 9.69 8.56 -17.14
CA THR A 66 9.68 7.54 -18.20
C THR A 66 9.42 6.16 -17.58
N ARG A 67 8.74 5.27 -18.30
CA ARG A 67 8.46 3.91 -17.84
C ARG A 67 9.63 2.99 -18.16
N VAL A 68 10.16 2.33 -17.14
CA VAL A 68 11.18 1.28 -17.26
C VAL A 68 10.48 -0.06 -17.50
N ILE A 69 10.99 -0.85 -18.44
CA ILE A 69 10.40 -2.14 -18.81
C ILE A 69 11.31 -3.33 -18.54
N ARG A 70 12.62 -3.11 -18.36
CA ARG A 70 13.58 -4.17 -18.06
C ARG A 70 14.87 -3.62 -17.46
N LEU A 71 15.59 -4.52 -16.81
CA LEU A 71 16.97 -4.35 -16.37
C LEU A 71 17.91 -5.07 -17.34
N ASP A 72 19.03 -4.46 -17.71
CA ASP A 72 20.10 -5.04 -18.53
C ASP A 72 21.45 -4.76 -17.87
N GLY A 73 21.93 -5.70 -17.05
CA GLY A 73 23.05 -5.47 -16.15
C GLY A 73 22.68 -4.40 -15.11
N ASP A 74 23.46 -3.31 -15.08
CA ASP A 74 23.20 -2.16 -14.20
C ASP A 74 22.37 -1.05 -14.89
N ASP A 75 21.97 -1.27 -16.15
CA ASP A 75 21.18 -0.31 -16.91
C ASP A 75 19.67 -0.61 -16.80
N LEU A 76 18.89 0.41 -16.49
CA LEU A 76 17.45 0.44 -16.68
C LEU A 76 17.14 0.82 -18.12
N VAL A 77 16.28 0.05 -18.78
CA VAL A 77 15.85 0.29 -20.16
C VAL A 77 14.39 0.73 -20.18
N ASP A 78 14.12 1.91 -20.75
CA ASP A 78 12.77 2.45 -20.86
C ASP A 78 11.99 1.92 -22.09
N VAL A 79 10.71 2.28 -22.17
CA VAL A 79 9.82 1.95 -23.31
C VAL A 79 10.29 2.46 -24.67
N HIS A 80 11.33 3.29 -24.72
CA HIS A 80 11.93 3.86 -25.92
C HIS A 80 13.37 3.35 -26.15
N ASP A 81 13.79 2.28 -25.47
CA ASP A 81 15.14 1.71 -25.49
C ASP A 81 16.27 2.67 -25.04
N HIS A 82 15.93 3.73 -24.29
CA HIS A 82 16.96 4.53 -23.62
C HIS A 82 17.50 3.79 -22.40
N ARG A 83 18.80 3.97 -22.14
CA ARG A 83 19.51 3.35 -21.01
C ARG A 83 19.84 4.37 -19.93
N TYR A 84 19.64 3.96 -18.69
CA TYR A 84 19.93 4.76 -17.50
C TYR A 84 20.67 3.90 -16.49
N VAL A 85 21.81 4.36 -15.99
CA VAL A 85 22.55 3.64 -14.94
C VAL A 85 21.72 3.68 -13.66
N LEU A 86 21.41 2.51 -13.08
CA LEU A 86 20.57 2.38 -11.88
C LEU A 86 21.06 3.26 -10.73
N GLY A 87 22.38 3.32 -10.49
CA GLY A 87 22.99 4.13 -9.43
C GLY A 87 22.82 5.65 -9.59
N ASP A 88 22.46 6.14 -10.78
CA ASP A 88 22.24 7.57 -11.05
C ASP A 88 20.77 7.99 -10.82
N VAL A 89 19.86 7.04 -10.61
CA VAL A 89 18.43 7.31 -10.43
C VAL A 89 18.20 7.97 -9.07
N SER A 90 17.75 9.23 -9.10
CA SER A 90 17.44 9.98 -7.88
C SER A 90 15.95 10.05 -7.55
N ALA A 91 15.06 9.70 -8.49
CA ALA A 91 13.63 9.65 -8.29
C ALA A 91 13.00 8.47 -9.04
N ALA A 92 12.07 7.78 -8.38
CA ALA A 92 11.40 6.60 -8.93
C ALA A 92 10.01 6.41 -8.31
N ILE A 93 9.12 5.73 -9.05
CA ILE A 93 7.81 5.28 -8.61
C ILE A 93 7.67 3.81 -9.00
N VAL A 94 7.19 2.98 -8.08
CA VAL A 94 6.65 1.66 -8.35
C VAL A 94 5.17 1.68 -8.05
N ALA A 95 4.37 1.25 -9.01
CA ALA A 95 2.93 1.16 -8.89
C ALA A 95 2.43 -0.23 -9.27
N TYR A 96 1.30 -0.61 -8.70
CA TYR A 96 0.55 -1.79 -9.11
C TYR A 96 -0.02 -1.61 -10.54
N PRO A 97 -0.46 -2.70 -11.21
CA PRO A 97 -1.08 -2.63 -12.55
C PRO A 97 -2.26 -1.66 -12.66
N ASN A 98 -3.03 -1.46 -11.59
CA ASN A 98 -4.13 -0.50 -11.53
C ASN A 98 -3.69 0.98 -11.38
N GLY A 99 -2.38 1.24 -11.32
CA GLY A 99 -1.81 2.58 -11.21
C GLY A 99 -1.64 3.11 -9.79
N GLU A 100 -2.02 2.34 -8.76
CA GLU A 100 -1.82 2.74 -7.38
C GLU A 100 -0.34 2.66 -6.99
N ILE A 101 0.20 3.76 -6.47
CA ILE A 101 1.59 3.84 -6.01
C ILE A 101 1.79 2.90 -4.81
N LEU A 102 2.73 1.97 -4.96
CA LEU A 102 3.20 1.07 -3.91
C LEU A 102 4.36 1.71 -3.15
N GLU A 103 5.36 2.20 -3.88
CA GLU A 103 6.57 2.77 -3.31
C GLU A 103 7.09 3.91 -4.17
N GLU A 104 7.70 4.92 -3.54
CA GLU A 104 8.28 6.04 -4.25
C GLU A 104 9.54 6.56 -3.56
N VAL A 105 10.45 7.08 -4.38
CA VAL A 105 11.64 7.80 -3.93
C VAL A 105 11.63 9.16 -4.60
N ARG A 106 11.57 10.23 -3.80
CA ARG A 106 11.61 11.63 -4.27
C ARG A 106 10.68 11.92 -5.45
N ALA A 107 9.45 11.37 -5.41
CA ALA A 107 8.49 11.60 -6.47
C ALA A 107 8.11 13.09 -6.61
N PHE A 108 7.85 13.50 -7.84
CA PHE A 108 7.46 14.86 -8.21
C PHE A 108 6.28 14.85 -9.17
N ARG A 109 5.53 15.96 -9.18
CA ARG A 109 4.34 16.15 -10.02
C ARG A 109 4.70 16.81 -11.37
N PRO A 110 3.90 16.59 -12.44
CA PRO A 110 2.78 15.67 -12.49
C PRO A 110 3.25 14.20 -12.46
N PHE A 111 2.42 13.32 -11.91
CA PHE A 111 2.66 11.87 -12.03
C PHE A 111 2.39 11.40 -13.47
N PRO A 112 2.94 10.24 -13.87
CA PRO A 112 2.56 9.63 -15.14
C PRO A 112 1.03 9.44 -15.23
N ASP A 113 0.50 9.48 -16.45
CA ASP A 113 -0.94 9.29 -16.68
C ASP A 113 -1.43 7.97 -16.08
N GLY A 114 -2.51 8.03 -15.30
CA GLY A 114 -3.09 6.88 -14.63
C GLY A 114 -2.40 6.44 -13.34
N ILE A 115 -1.33 7.13 -12.91
CA ILE A 115 -0.63 6.84 -11.66
C ILE A 115 -1.07 7.81 -10.56
N ASP A 116 -1.53 7.28 -9.44
CA ASP A 116 -1.90 8.08 -8.27
C ASP A 116 -1.76 7.27 -6.98
N TYR A 117 -1.88 7.95 -5.84
CA TYR A 117 -2.00 7.26 -4.57
C TYR A 117 -3.33 6.51 -4.48
N ILE A 118 -3.35 5.48 -3.64
CA ILE A 118 -4.59 4.79 -3.27
C ILE A 118 -5.64 5.81 -2.80
N GLN A 119 -6.86 5.67 -3.30
CA GLN A 119 -7.95 6.61 -2.99
C GLN A 119 -8.60 6.26 -1.66
N ASP A 120 -8.81 7.28 -0.83
CA ASP A 120 -9.60 7.15 0.40
C ASP A 120 -11.04 6.75 0.09
N ALA A 121 -11.66 6.00 1.00
CA ALA A 121 -13.09 5.78 0.94
C ALA A 121 -13.82 7.11 1.13
N LEU A 122 -14.85 7.35 0.33
CA LEU A 122 -15.67 8.57 0.42
C LEU A 122 -16.25 8.78 1.82
N GLU A 123 -16.55 7.68 2.51
CA GLU A 123 -17.00 7.66 3.89
C GLU A 123 -16.23 6.58 4.64
N THR A 124 -15.80 6.90 5.86
CA THR A 124 -15.20 5.91 6.75
C THR A 124 -16.25 4.85 7.12
N ILE A 125 -15.98 3.61 6.76
CA ILE A 125 -16.87 2.49 7.03
C ILE A 125 -16.52 1.94 8.42
N ARG A 126 -17.50 1.95 9.32
CA ARG A 126 -17.41 1.18 10.57
C ARG A 126 -18.00 -0.19 10.32
N ASP A 127 -17.16 -1.21 10.40
CA ASP A 127 -17.54 -2.61 10.30
C ASP A 127 -16.87 -3.40 11.42
N VAL A 128 -17.60 -4.35 12.00
CA VAL A 128 -17.11 -5.24 13.04
C VAL A 128 -17.20 -6.67 12.52
N LEU A 129 -16.06 -7.33 12.44
CA LEU A 129 -15.96 -8.71 12.00
C LEU A 129 -16.29 -9.65 13.17
N ASP A 130 -17.28 -10.50 12.96
CA ASP A 130 -17.49 -11.67 13.79
C ASP A 130 -16.51 -12.77 13.35
N VAL A 131 -15.56 -13.12 14.22
CA VAL A 131 -14.51 -14.11 13.91
C VAL A 131 -15.07 -15.50 13.67
N ASP A 132 -16.27 -15.82 14.15
CA ASP A 132 -16.92 -17.09 13.87
C ASP A 132 -17.27 -17.23 12.39
N GLN A 133 -17.42 -16.11 11.65
CA GLN A 133 -17.61 -16.11 10.20
C GLN A 133 -16.38 -16.65 9.44
N LEU A 134 -15.20 -16.61 10.05
CA LEU A 134 -13.97 -17.15 9.45
C LEU A 134 -13.95 -18.68 9.46
N SER A 135 -14.77 -19.33 10.30
CA SER A 135 -14.78 -20.79 10.41
C SER A 135 -15.16 -21.45 9.08
N THR A 136 -16.20 -20.95 8.40
CA THR A 136 -16.61 -21.44 7.08
C THR A 136 -15.55 -21.18 6.02
N GLY A 137 -14.88 -20.03 6.06
CA GLY A 137 -13.85 -19.71 5.07
C GLY A 137 -12.66 -20.65 5.08
N ARG A 138 -12.36 -21.30 6.21
CA ARG A 138 -11.26 -22.27 6.33
C ARG A 138 -11.46 -23.55 5.52
N ASP A 139 -12.68 -23.84 5.09
CA ASP A 139 -12.97 -24.98 4.21
C ASP A 139 -12.69 -24.66 2.73
N TYR A 140 -12.59 -23.37 2.37
CA TYR A 140 -12.43 -22.90 1.00
C TYR A 140 -11.08 -22.25 0.75
N VAL A 141 -10.55 -21.52 1.72
CA VAL A 141 -9.37 -20.67 1.54
C VAL A 141 -8.42 -20.81 2.72
N LYS A 142 -7.14 -20.97 2.38
CA LYS A 142 -6.03 -20.82 3.31
C LYS A 142 -5.39 -19.46 3.09
N VAL A 143 -5.29 -18.66 4.15
CA VAL A 143 -4.55 -17.38 4.16
C VAL A 143 -3.33 -17.53 5.05
N GLU A 144 -2.16 -17.14 4.56
CA GLU A 144 -0.92 -17.17 5.33
C GLU A 144 -0.16 -15.85 5.20
N HIS A 145 0.57 -15.49 6.27
CA HIS A 145 1.47 -14.34 6.30
C HIS A 145 2.88 -14.81 6.68
N THR A 146 3.85 -14.64 5.78
CA THR A 146 5.23 -15.11 5.91
C THR A 146 6.23 -14.02 5.53
N ASP A 147 7.53 -14.31 5.61
CA ASP A 147 8.61 -13.46 5.07
C ASP A 147 8.59 -12.01 5.59
N TYR A 148 8.34 -11.89 6.90
CA TYR A 148 8.29 -10.62 7.62
C TYR A 148 9.62 -9.86 7.52
N ARG A 149 9.54 -8.63 7.04
CA ARG A 149 10.64 -7.67 6.96
C ARG A 149 10.20 -6.31 7.50
N SER A 150 11.15 -5.53 8.00
CA SER A 150 10.88 -4.13 8.37
C SER A 150 11.23 -3.24 7.18
N ALA A 151 10.28 -2.40 6.76
CA ALA A 151 10.57 -1.28 5.89
C ALA A 151 11.36 -0.21 6.65
N GLU A 152 11.94 0.73 5.92
CA GLU A 152 12.83 1.76 6.50
C GLU A 152 12.10 2.75 7.41
N ASP A 153 10.83 3.01 7.11
CA ASP A 153 9.95 3.80 7.97
C ASP A 153 9.44 3.02 9.19
N GLY A 154 9.92 1.78 9.39
CA GLY A 154 9.57 0.90 10.50
C GLY A 154 8.27 0.11 10.30
N ARG A 155 7.58 0.25 9.16
CA ARG A 155 6.41 -0.60 8.85
C ARG A 155 6.81 -2.06 8.73
N LEU A 156 5.94 -2.95 9.18
CA LEU A 156 6.08 -4.39 8.96
C LEU A 156 5.50 -4.75 7.59
N VAL A 157 6.36 -5.28 6.72
CA VAL A 157 6.01 -5.80 5.39
C VAL A 157 6.11 -7.32 5.43
N TYR A 158 5.22 -8.03 4.78
CA TYR A 158 5.18 -9.49 4.76
C TYR A 158 4.53 -10.02 3.47
N LEU A 159 4.91 -11.22 3.08
CA LEU A 159 4.23 -11.96 2.03
C LEU A 159 2.88 -12.42 2.57
N THR A 160 1.81 -12.13 1.83
CA THR A 160 0.49 -12.71 2.07
C THR A 160 0.13 -13.65 0.95
N THR A 161 -0.23 -14.88 1.27
CA THR A 161 -0.72 -15.86 0.29
C THR A 161 -2.19 -16.16 0.54
N VAL A 162 -2.93 -16.33 -0.54
CA VAL A 162 -4.33 -16.77 -0.55
C VAL A 162 -4.40 -17.99 -1.46
N THR A 163 -4.60 -19.15 -0.86
CA THR A 163 -4.72 -20.42 -1.57
C THR A 163 -6.17 -20.88 -1.55
N ASN A 164 -6.73 -21.15 -2.73
CA ASN A 164 -8.02 -21.84 -2.82
C ASN A 164 -7.80 -23.33 -2.54
N ILE A 165 -8.29 -23.80 -1.39
CA ILE A 165 -8.22 -25.21 -0.98
C ILE A 165 -9.57 -25.94 -1.14
N GLY A 166 -10.60 -25.21 -1.59
CA GLY A 166 -11.90 -25.76 -1.89
C GLY A 166 -11.94 -26.52 -3.22
N SER A 167 -13.11 -27.07 -3.55
CA SER A 167 -13.35 -27.81 -4.80
C SER A 167 -13.86 -26.95 -5.96
N GLU A 168 -14.22 -25.70 -5.69
CA GLU A 168 -14.80 -24.76 -6.65
C GLU A 168 -13.87 -23.57 -6.86
N ARG A 169 -13.99 -22.90 -8.02
CA ARG A 169 -13.37 -21.59 -8.19
C ARG A 169 -13.97 -20.60 -7.18
N ILE A 170 -13.13 -19.71 -6.69
CA ILE A 170 -13.54 -18.63 -5.78
C ILE A 170 -13.10 -17.29 -6.34
N ARG A 171 -13.73 -16.20 -5.91
CA ARG A 171 -13.21 -14.85 -6.15
C ARG A 171 -13.35 -14.00 -4.90
N VAL A 172 -12.43 -13.05 -4.72
CA VAL A 172 -12.53 -12.05 -3.66
C VAL A 172 -13.35 -10.86 -4.17
N LEU A 173 -14.38 -10.51 -3.41
CA LEU A 173 -15.27 -9.39 -3.71
C LEU A 173 -14.76 -8.07 -3.10
N LYS A 174 -14.15 -8.19 -1.91
CA LYS A 174 -13.52 -7.11 -1.16
C LYS A 174 -12.62 -7.69 -0.06
N LEU A 175 -11.72 -6.88 0.48
CA LEU A 175 -10.89 -7.25 1.61
C LEU A 175 -10.64 -6.06 2.55
N GLY A 176 -10.19 -6.34 3.76
CA GLY A 176 -9.85 -5.30 4.72
C GLY A 176 -8.99 -5.83 5.87
N GLY A 177 -8.19 -4.94 6.44
CA GLY A 177 -7.48 -5.16 7.69
C GLY A 177 -8.37 -4.79 8.87
N TYR A 178 -8.33 -5.60 9.92
CA TYR A 178 -9.08 -5.42 11.16
C TYR A 178 -8.12 -5.36 12.34
N LEU A 179 -8.40 -4.46 13.28
CA LEU A 179 -7.68 -4.37 14.55
C LEU A 179 -8.63 -4.73 15.69
N LEU A 180 -8.09 -5.35 16.74
CA LEU A 180 -8.84 -5.63 17.96
C LEU A 180 -8.89 -4.36 18.82
N ILE A 181 -10.05 -3.71 18.86
CA ILE A 181 -10.30 -2.47 19.60
C ILE A 181 -11.45 -2.74 20.57
N ASP A 182 -11.22 -2.53 21.86
CA ASP A 182 -12.22 -2.77 22.93
C ASP A 182 -12.86 -4.17 22.90
N GLY A 183 -12.11 -5.17 22.43
CA GLY A 183 -12.57 -6.57 22.31
C GLY A 183 -13.30 -6.90 21.00
N GLU A 184 -13.47 -5.94 20.09
CA GLU A 184 -14.11 -6.11 18.79
C GLU A 184 -13.09 -6.01 17.65
N TRP A 185 -13.19 -6.88 16.65
CA TRP A 185 -12.41 -6.76 15.41
C TRP A 185 -13.04 -5.69 14.54
N THR A 186 -12.49 -4.49 14.56
CA THR A 186 -13.03 -3.35 13.81
C THR A 186 -12.20 -3.09 12.54
N LEU A 187 -12.88 -2.85 11.42
CA LEU A 187 -12.24 -2.50 10.16
C LEU A 187 -11.34 -1.28 10.35
N HIS A 188 -10.08 -1.41 9.95
CA HIS A 188 -9.06 -0.38 10.12
C HIS A 188 -8.04 -0.48 8.98
N THR A 189 -8.32 0.24 7.91
CA THR A 189 -7.47 0.32 6.71
C THR A 189 -6.98 1.75 6.52
N ILE A 190 -5.95 1.92 5.69
CA ILE A 190 -5.40 3.25 5.37
C ILE A 190 -6.41 4.16 4.64
N THR A 191 -7.38 3.58 3.92
CA THR A 191 -8.41 4.32 3.19
C THR A 191 -9.66 4.59 4.04
N GLY A 192 -9.74 4.03 5.26
CA GLY A 192 -10.94 4.07 6.09
C GLY A 192 -12.10 3.20 5.58
N GLY A 193 -11.89 2.38 4.56
CA GLY A 193 -12.91 1.49 3.99
C GLY A 193 -12.35 0.15 3.50
N TYR A 194 -13.20 -0.63 2.85
CA TYR A 194 -12.76 -1.87 2.23
C TYR A 194 -11.93 -1.61 0.98
N PHE A 195 -10.96 -2.48 0.72
CA PHE A 195 -10.33 -2.57 -0.58
C PHE A 195 -11.20 -3.39 -1.54
N THR A 196 -11.19 -3.02 -2.81
CA THR A 196 -12.07 -3.57 -3.84
C THR A 196 -11.56 -4.88 -4.43
N ALA A 197 -12.41 -5.59 -5.17
CA ALA A 197 -12.00 -6.75 -5.97
C ALA A 197 -10.92 -6.40 -7.00
N GLU A 198 -10.94 -5.18 -7.56
CA GLU A 198 -9.94 -4.72 -8.52
C GLU A 198 -8.57 -4.53 -7.87
N GLN A 199 -8.54 -3.89 -6.70
CA GLN A 199 -7.34 -3.77 -5.87
C GLN A 199 -6.79 -5.14 -5.52
N PHE A 200 -7.64 -6.08 -5.07
CA PHE A 200 -7.20 -7.45 -4.82
C PHE A 200 -6.54 -8.10 -6.04
N ARG A 201 -7.18 -8.05 -7.22
CA ARG A 201 -6.59 -8.63 -8.42
C ARG A 201 -5.23 -8.02 -8.75
N SER A 202 -5.14 -6.69 -8.65
CA SER A 202 -3.93 -5.94 -8.95
C SER A 202 -2.79 -6.26 -7.98
N TRP A 203 -3.07 -6.34 -6.67
CA TRP A 203 -2.05 -6.57 -5.64
C TRP A 203 -1.64 -8.04 -5.56
N TYR A 204 -2.59 -8.95 -5.77
CA TYR A 204 -2.36 -10.40 -5.66
C TYR A 204 -1.91 -11.06 -6.97
N ALA A 205 -1.79 -10.28 -8.05
CA ALA A 205 -1.51 -10.74 -9.41
C ALA A 205 -2.52 -11.80 -9.89
N VAL A 206 -3.82 -11.56 -9.66
CA VAL A 206 -4.88 -12.45 -10.12
C VAL A 206 -5.28 -12.07 -11.54
N GLU A 207 -5.10 -12.99 -12.46
CA GLU A 207 -5.37 -12.77 -13.88
C GLU A 207 -6.87 -12.73 -14.23
N GLY A 208 -7.17 -12.17 -15.41
CA GLY A 208 -8.47 -12.32 -16.06
C GLY A 208 -9.66 -11.80 -15.25
N ASP A 209 -10.62 -12.69 -15.00
CA ASP A 209 -11.91 -12.37 -14.39
C ASP A 209 -11.91 -12.41 -12.85
N GLY A 210 -10.75 -12.64 -12.23
CA GLY A 210 -10.55 -12.64 -10.78
C GLY A 210 -10.95 -13.94 -10.08
N TRP A 211 -11.25 -15.01 -10.82
CA TRP A 211 -11.45 -16.33 -10.24
C TRP A 211 -10.10 -17.02 -9.96
N ILE A 212 -9.99 -17.62 -8.78
CA ILE A 212 -8.88 -18.43 -8.32
C ILE A 212 -9.33 -19.90 -8.36
N SER A 213 -8.60 -20.72 -9.10
CA SER A 213 -8.91 -22.14 -9.31
C SER A 213 -8.64 -23.00 -8.07
N PRO A 214 -9.33 -24.15 -7.93
CA PRO A 214 -8.98 -25.12 -6.89
C PRO A 214 -7.49 -25.48 -6.90
N GLY A 215 -6.82 -25.35 -5.76
CA GLY A 215 -5.38 -25.56 -5.58
C GLY A 215 -4.49 -24.39 -5.99
N GLU A 216 -5.03 -23.36 -6.64
CA GLU A 216 -4.28 -22.18 -7.05
C GLU A 216 -3.94 -21.28 -5.84
N THR A 217 -2.76 -20.66 -5.89
CA THR A 217 -2.27 -19.73 -4.88
C THR A 217 -1.93 -18.41 -5.53
N VAL A 218 -2.49 -17.34 -4.99
CA VAL A 218 -2.17 -15.95 -5.36
C VAL A 218 -1.55 -15.25 -4.16
N SER A 219 -0.78 -14.19 -4.38
CA SER A 219 -0.01 -13.59 -3.29
C SER A 219 0.25 -12.11 -3.45
N ASP A 220 0.45 -11.42 -2.34
CA ASP A 220 0.94 -10.03 -2.29
C ASP A 220 2.24 -10.02 -1.46
N PRO A 221 3.42 -9.84 -2.09
CA PRO A 221 4.71 -9.86 -1.43
C PRO A 221 5.03 -8.57 -0.66
N ASP A 222 4.22 -7.53 -0.87
CA ASP A 222 4.44 -6.18 -0.37
C ASP A 222 3.30 -5.72 0.55
N ASN A 223 2.50 -6.68 1.04
CA ASN A 223 1.47 -6.39 2.04
C ASN A 223 2.13 -5.84 3.30
N PHE A 224 1.48 -4.87 3.94
CA PHE A 224 1.96 -4.25 5.16
C PHE A 224 0.83 -4.05 6.16
N GLY A 225 1.19 -4.05 7.44
CA GLY A 225 0.22 -3.95 8.51
C GLY A 225 0.84 -4.11 9.88
N ASN A 226 0.00 -4.07 10.91
CA ASN A 226 0.45 -4.22 12.29
C ASN A 226 0.48 -5.70 12.70
N ARG A 227 1.43 -6.10 13.55
CA ARG A 227 1.36 -7.41 14.23
C ARG A 227 0.04 -7.51 15.00
N GLY A 228 -0.60 -8.67 14.93
CA GLY A 228 -1.89 -8.92 15.53
C GLY A 228 -3.08 -8.37 14.75
N ALA A 229 -2.88 -7.62 13.65
CA ALA A 229 -3.96 -7.29 12.73
C ALA A 229 -4.52 -8.57 12.08
N LEU A 230 -5.79 -8.54 11.71
CA LEU A 230 -6.45 -9.63 11.00
C LEU A 230 -6.85 -9.17 9.60
N TRP A 231 -6.38 -9.87 8.58
CA TRP A 231 -6.85 -9.65 7.21
C TRP A 231 -8.05 -10.54 6.93
N ALA A 232 -9.14 -9.93 6.45
CA ALA A 232 -10.35 -10.64 6.06
C ALA A 232 -10.66 -10.41 4.58
N TYR A 233 -10.97 -11.51 3.88
CA TYR A 233 -11.29 -11.59 2.46
C TYR A 233 -12.73 -12.08 2.34
N PHE A 234 -13.57 -11.27 1.70
CA PHE A 234 -14.98 -11.59 1.48
C PHE A 234 -15.09 -12.24 0.11
N CYS A 235 -15.43 -13.51 0.08
CA CYS A 235 -15.32 -14.34 -1.10
C CYS A 235 -16.68 -14.85 -1.57
N GLU A 236 -16.71 -15.31 -2.82
CA GLU A 236 -17.84 -16.01 -3.43
C GLU A 236 -17.32 -17.20 -4.25
N THR A 237 -17.98 -18.36 -4.15
CA THR A 237 -17.73 -19.51 -5.03
C THR A 237 -18.43 -19.35 -6.38
N GLU A 238 -18.04 -20.13 -7.39
CA GLU A 238 -18.71 -20.09 -8.69
C GLU A 238 -20.19 -20.50 -8.65
N SER A 239 -20.58 -21.34 -7.68
CA SER A 239 -21.99 -21.65 -7.39
C SER A 239 -22.76 -20.55 -6.63
N GLY A 240 -22.07 -19.50 -6.17
CA GLY A 240 -22.66 -18.35 -5.49
C GLY A 240 -22.67 -18.42 -3.96
N VAL A 241 -21.94 -19.36 -3.35
CA VAL A 241 -21.78 -19.42 -1.89
C VAL A 241 -20.85 -18.32 -1.43
N ARG A 242 -21.29 -17.50 -0.47
CA ARG A 242 -20.49 -16.42 0.11
C ARG A 242 -19.93 -16.80 1.47
N PHE A 243 -18.68 -16.42 1.71
CA PHE A 243 -17.97 -16.72 2.94
C PHE A 243 -16.90 -15.66 3.22
N VAL A 244 -16.35 -15.67 4.44
CA VAL A 244 -15.21 -14.81 4.82
C VAL A 244 -14.04 -15.71 5.20
N ALA A 245 -12.89 -15.47 4.61
CA ALA A 245 -11.63 -16.11 4.97
C ALA A 245 -10.65 -15.09 5.52
N GLY A 246 -9.67 -15.52 6.29
CA GLY A 246 -8.72 -14.58 6.88
C GLY A 246 -7.72 -15.21 7.82
N ALA A 247 -6.66 -14.46 8.11
CA ALA A 247 -5.63 -14.84 9.04
C ALA A 247 -5.13 -13.62 9.82
N LYS A 248 -4.55 -13.89 10.99
CA LYS A 248 -3.86 -12.86 11.78
C LYS A 248 -2.41 -12.77 11.34
N VAL A 249 -1.91 -11.54 11.25
CA VAL A 249 -0.50 -11.23 11.12
C VAL A 249 0.18 -11.60 12.44
N ASN A 250 1.15 -12.51 12.41
CA ASN A 250 1.85 -13.00 13.61
C ASN A 250 2.96 -12.05 14.07
#